data_AF-A0A7V2JQC5-F1
#
_entry.id   AF-A0A7V2JQC5-F1
#
_cell.length_a   1.000
_cell.length_b   1.000
_cell.length_c   1.000
_cell.angle_alpha   90.00
_cell.angle_beta   90.00
_cell.angle_gamma   90.00
#
_symmetry.space_group_name_H-M   'P 1'
#
loop_
_entity.id
_entity.type
_entity.pdbx_description
1 polymer ?
#
loop_
_entity_poly.entity_id
_entity_poly.type
_entity_poly.pdbx_seq_one_letter_code
_entity_poly.pdbx_strand_id
1 'polypeptide(L)'
;HVPRMDECKQTLVKQGATIGANATIICGITLGRYSFIGAGAVVTRDVPDYAMVYGNPGRIQGWMCACGVKLEGLDKDATSAGESQCKVCDEKYRKSGQVIEQI
;
A
#
# COMPACT_ATOMS: atom_id res chain seq x y z
N HIS A 1 8.36 17.19 -33.17
CA HIS A 1 7.94 16.54 -31.92
C HIS A 1 8.12 15.04 -32.11
N VAL A 2 9.02 14.39 -31.37
CA VAL A 2 9.24 12.94 -31.47
C VAL A 2 8.42 12.28 -30.36
N PRO A 3 7.34 11.57 -30.67
CA PRO A 3 6.56 10.85 -29.65
C PRO A 3 7.39 9.66 -29.14
N ARG A 4 7.54 9.55 -27.81
CA ARG A 4 8.27 8.48 -27.09
C ARG A 4 7.31 7.61 -26.29
N MET A 5 6.16 7.29 -26.88
CA MET A 5 5.10 6.54 -26.21
C MET A 5 5.58 5.15 -25.73
N ASP A 6 6.61 4.62 -26.39
CA ASP A 6 7.33 3.39 -26.06
C ASP A 6 8.14 3.47 -24.75
N GLU A 7 8.46 4.68 -24.26
CA GLU A 7 9.15 4.88 -22.97
C GLU A 7 8.18 4.90 -21.77
N CYS A 8 6.86 4.89 -22.01
CA CYS A 8 5.85 4.87 -20.94
C CYS A 8 5.88 3.55 -20.18
N LYS A 9 6.26 3.62 -18.90
CA LYS A 9 6.23 2.45 -17.99
C LYS A 9 4.82 2.27 -17.42
N GLN A 10 4.32 1.03 -17.48
CA GLN A 10 3.03 0.67 -16.89
C GLN A 10 3.06 0.83 -15.36
N THR A 11 2.03 1.47 -14.82
CA THR A 11 1.76 1.49 -13.37
C THR A 11 0.56 0.61 -13.08
N LEU A 12 0.76 -0.48 -12.36
CA LEU A 12 -0.32 -1.42 -12.07
C LEU A 12 -0.99 -1.08 -10.74
N VAL A 13 -2.29 -0.77 -10.78
CA VAL A 13 -3.10 -0.58 -9.57
C VAL A 13 -3.95 -1.83 -9.36
N LYS A 14 -3.67 -2.60 -8.30
CA LYS A 14 -4.44 -3.80 -7.98
C LYS A 14 -5.78 -3.45 -7.32
N GLN A 15 -6.65 -4.45 -7.21
CA GLN A 15 -7.99 -4.34 -6.66
C GLN A 15 -8.01 -3.69 -5.27
N GLY A 16 -8.94 -2.75 -5.07
CA GLY A 16 -9.21 -2.12 -3.77
C GLY A 16 -8.14 -1.14 -3.29
N ALA A 17 -7.07 -0.90 -4.07
CA ALA A 17 -6.09 0.11 -3.72
C ALA A 17 -6.73 1.51 -3.66
N THR A 18 -6.44 2.25 -2.60
CA THR A 18 -6.92 3.61 -2.38
C THR A 18 -5.80 4.59 -2.68
N ILE A 19 -6.07 5.56 -3.55
CA ILE A 19 -5.14 6.64 -3.88
C ILE A 19 -5.68 7.94 -3.29
N GLY A 20 -4.99 8.44 -2.27
CA GLY A 20 -5.36 9.67 -1.57
C GLY A 20 -5.26 10.90 -2.48
N ALA A 21 -5.99 11.94 -2.10
CA ALA A 21 -6.03 13.19 -2.84
C ALA A 21 -4.61 13.75 -3.05
N ASN A 22 -4.31 14.17 -4.28
CA ASN A 22 -3.01 14.75 -4.66
C ASN A 22 -1.80 13.83 -4.38
N ALA A 23 -1.99 12.51 -4.35
CA ALA A 23 -0.88 11.56 -4.32
C ALA A 23 -0.22 11.47 -5.71
N THR A 24 1.10 11.33 -5.71
CA THR A 24 1.93 11.22 -6.92
C THR A 24 2.59 9.85 -6.95
N ILE A 25 2.44 9.11 -8.05
CA ILE A 25 2.95 7.74 -8.20
C ILE A 25 3.93 7.73 -9.37
N ILE A 26 5.17 7.27 -9.14
CA ILE A 26 6.17 7.11 -10.20
C ILE A 26 5.76 5.97 -11.15
N CYS A 27 5.97 6.17 -12.45
CA CYS A 27 5.66 5.17 -13.47
C CYS A 27 6.52 3.91 -13.33
N GLY A 28 5.95 2.74 -13.63
CA GLY A 28 6.66 1.46 -13.60
C GLY A 28 6.59 0.70 -12.28
N ILE A 29 5.67 1.09 -11.39
CA ILE A 29 5.50 0.45 -10.08
C ILE A 29 4.11 -0.18 -9.94
N THR A 30 3.98 -1.08 -8.97
CA THR A 30 2.74 -1.77 -8.64
C THR A 30 2.22 -1.31 -7.27
N LEU A 31 0.94 -0.95 -7.22
CA LEU A 31 0.20 -0.74 -5.98
C LEU A 31 -0.54 -2.03 -5.62
N GLY A 32 -0.21 -2.58 -4.45
CA GLY A 32 -0.79 -3.80 -3.90
C GLY A 32 -2.30 -3.73 -3.68
N ARG A 33 -2.93 -4.91 -3.53
CA ARG A 33 -4.37 -5.02 -3.24
C ARG A 33 -4.66 -4.35 -1.91
N TYR A 34 -5.73 -3.55 -1.86
CA TYR A 34 -6.13 -2.82 -0.65
C TYR A 34 -5.00 -1.95 -0.03
N SER A 35 -3.97 -1.60 -0.81
CA SER A 35 -2.97 -0.64 -0.36
C SER A 35 -3.59 0.74 -0.20
N PHE A 36 -3.11 1.52 0.77
CA PHE A 36 -3.63 2.84 1.07
C PHE A 36 -2.54 3.88 0.87
N ILE A 37 -2.65 4.66 -0.19
CA ILE A 37 -1.75 5.79 -0.46
C ILE A 37 -2.35 7.03 0.17
N GLY A 38 -1.64 7.61 1.12
CA GLY A 38 -2.02 8.83 1.79
C GLY A 38 -2.14 10.04 0.87
N ALA A 39 -2.96 11.01 1.27
CA ALA A 39 -3.04 12.29 0.56
C ALA A 39 -1.65 12.97 0.51
N GLY A 40 -1.31 13.53 -0.65
CA GLY A 40 -0.01 14.19 -0.87
C GLY A 40 1.22 13.27 -0.84
N ALA A 41 1.04 11.94 -0.80
CA ALA A 41 2.18 11.02 -0.76
C ALA A 41 2.87 10.91 -2.13
N VAL A 42 4.19 10.78 -2.14
CA VAL A 42 4.99 10.56 -3.36
C VAL A 42 5.55 9.15 -3.36
N VAL A 43 4.92 8.25 -4.09
CA VAL A 43 5.24 6.81 -4.12
C VAL A 43 6.31 6.54 -5.17
N THR A 44 7.46 6.05 -4.72
CA THR A 44 8.64 5.84 -5.57
C THR A 44 9.02 4.38 -5.77
N ARG A 45 8.30 3.44 -5.14
CA ARG A 45 8.57 2.00 -5.15
C ARG A 45 7.25 1.23 -5.05
N ASP A 46 7.29 -0.04 -5.43
CA ASP A 46 6.15 -0.95 -5.26
C ASP A 46 5.62 -0.93 -3.83
N VAL A 47 4.29 -0.97 -3.74
CA VAL A 47 3.56 -0.93 -2.47
C VAL A 47 2.98 -2.32 -2.22
N PRO A 48 3.31 -2.99 -1.11
CA PRO A 48 2.74 -4.28 -0.77
C PRO A 48 1.22 -4.23 -0.60
N ASP A 49 0.58 -5.40 -0.69
CA ASP A 49 -0.84 -5.53 -0.40
C ASP A 49 -1.10 -5.07 1.06
N TYR A 50 -2.22 -4.39 1.29
CA TYR A 50 -2.63 -3.83 2.59
C TYR A 50 -1.69 -2.77 3.19
N ALA A 51 -0.60 -2.40 2.50
CA ALA A 51 0.35 -1.42 3.03
C ALA A 51 -0.23 0.00 3.01
N MET A 52 0.02 0.74 4.08
CA MET A 52 -0.36 2.14 4.23
C MET A 52 0.86 3.03 4.07
N VAL A 53 0.86 3.89 3.04
CA VAL A 53 2.01 4.71 2.64
C VAL A 53 1.69 6.20 2.79
N TYR A 54 2.56 6.96 3.47
CA TYR A 54 2.45 8.41 3.61
C TYR A 54 3.79 9.12 3.43
N GLY A 55 3.72 10.41 3.07
CA GLY A 55 4.86 11.33 3.02
C GLY A 55 5.51 11.51 1.65
N ASN A 56 6.49 12.41 1.58
CA ASN A 56 7.33 12.65 0.41
C ASN A 56 8.82 12.62 0.85
N PRO A 57 9.60 11.59 0.50
CA PRO A 57 9.19 10.41 -0.27
C PRO A 57 8.33 9.44 0.57
N GLY A 58 7.36 8.78 -0.06
CA GLY A 58 6.40 7.88 0.58
C GLY A 58 7.09 6.71 1.26
N ARG A 59 6.67 6.42 2.51
CA ARG A 59 7.14 5.27 3.30
C ARG A 59 5.96 4.54 3.90
N ILE A 60 6.12 3.23 4.10
CA ILE A 60 5.14 2.41 4.82
C ILE A 60 5.09 2.90 6.28
N GLN A 61 3.89 3.26 6.74
CA GLN A 61 3.63 3.71 8.10
C GLN A 61 2.75 2.72 8.89
N GLY A 62 2.33 1.63 8.24
CA GLY A 62 1.54 0.57 8.85
C GLY A 62 0.73 -0.19 7.81
N TRP A 63 -0.35 -0.81 8.27
CA TRP A 63 -1.16 -1.74 7.48
C TRP A 63 -2.64 -1.41 7.65
N MET A 64 -3.41 -1.67 6.60
CA MET A 64 -4.84 -1.39 6.50
C MET A 64 -5.59 -2.67 6.22
N CYS A 65 -6.78 -2.79 6.76
CA CYS A 65 -7.75 -3.82 6.40
C CYS A 65 -8.38 -3.49 5.04
N ALA A 66 -8.89 -4.51 4.34
CA ALA A 66 -9.69 -4.34 3.13
C ALA A 66 -10.87 -3.35 3.29
N CYS A 67 -11.41 -3.23 4.52
CA CYS A 67 -12.50 -2.30 4.83
C CYS A 67 -12.04 -0.84 5.05
N GLY A 68 -10.75 -0.53 4.90
CA GLY A 68 -10.19 0.82 5.04
C GLY A 68 -9.86 1.25 6.48
N VAL A 69 -9.85 0.33 7.43
CA VAL A 69 -9.50 0.60 8.84
C VAL A 69 -8.07 0.16 9.12
N LYS A 70 -7.32 0.95 9.89
CA LYS A 70 -5.94 0.63 10.28
C LYS A 70 -5.87 -0.63 11.14
N LEU A 71 -4.99 -1.55 10.78
CA LEU A 71 -4.68 -2.72 11.60
C LEU A 71 -3.75 -2.28 12.75
N GLU A 72 -4.25 -2.41 13.98
CA GLU A 72 -3.47 -2.11 15.18
C GLU A 72 -2.59 -3.30 15.57
N GLY A 73 -1.44 -3.03 16.19
CA GLY A 73 -0.50 -4.07 16.63
C GLY A 73 0.39 -4.65 15.52
N LEU A 74 0.25 -4.20 14.27
CA LEU A 74 1.20 -4.52 13.20
C LEU A 74 2.18 -3.37 13.01
N ASP A 75 3.44 -3.61 13.38
CA ASP A 75 4.49 -2.63 13.17
C ASP A 75 4.79 -2.42 11.68
N LYS A 76 5.35 -1.24 11.38
CA LYS A 76 5.83 -0.86 10.05
C LYS A 76 7.13 -1.56 9.64
N ASP A 77 7.81 -2.19 10.60
CA ASP A 77 9.14 -2.76 10.37
C ASP A 77 9.06 -4.01 9.47
N ALA A 78 10.02 -4.13 8.56
CA ALA A 78 10.03 -5.20 7.56
C ALA A 78 10.33 -6.59 8.14
N THR A 79 10.77 -6.68 9.39
CA THR A 79 11.19 -7.93 10.06
C THR A 79 10.17 -8.45 11.07
N SER A 80 9.21 -7.63 11.50
CA SER A 80 8.23 -8.08 12.49
C SER A 80 7.20 -9.02 11.85
N ALA A 81 6.87 -10.09 12.58
CA ALA A 81 5.72 -10.93 12.30
C ALA A 81 4.68 -10.68 13.39
N GLY A 82 3.41 -10.75 13.03
CA GLY A 82 2.32 -10.47 13.96
C GLY A 82 0.97 -10.79 13.35
N GLU A 83 -0.04 -10.87 14.20
CA GLU A 83 -1.43 -11.03 13.79
C GLU A 83 -2.24 -9.83 14.28
N SER A 84 -3.23 -9.43 13.50
CA SER A 84 -4.14 -8.35 13.86
C SER A 84 -5.54 -8.66 13.34
N GLN A 85 -6.53 -8.29 14.14
CA GLN A 85 -7.93 -8.38 13.79
C GLN A 85 -8.49 -6.98 13.57
N CYS A 86 -9.21 -6.77 12.48
CA CYS A 86 -9.89 -5.52 12.23
C CYS A 86 -11.03 -5.32 13.24
N LYS A 87 -11.10 -4.12 13.84
CA LYS A 87 -12.15 -3.78 14.82
C LYS A 87 -13.55 -3.55 14.23
N VAL A 88 -13.67 -3.44 12.91
CA VAL A 88 -14.92 -3.04 12.24
C VAL A 88 -15.55 -4.18 11.44
N CYS A 89 -14.75 -4.96 10.73
CA CYS A 89 -15.25 -6.09 9.93
C CYS A 89 -14.86 -7.46 10.49
N ASP A 90 -14.16 -7.50 11.63
CA ASP A 90 -13.70 -8.72 12.32
C ASP A 90 -12.76 -9.63 11.52
N GLU A 91 -12.34 -9.24 10.31
CA GLU A 91 -11.37 -9.97 9.51
C GLU A 91 -10.00 -10.03 10.19
N LYS A 92 -9.33 -11.17 10.06
CA LYS A 92 -8.03 -11.44 10.65
C LYS A 92 -6.93 -11.38 9.60
N TYR A 93 -5.79 -10.88 10.02
CA TYR A 93 -4.65 -10.64 9.15
C TYR A 93 -3.39 -11.15 9.83
N ARG A 94 -2.54 -11.82 9.07
CA ARG A 94 -1.22 -12.27 9.48
C ARG A 94 -0.15 -11.54 8.68
N LYS A 95 0.85 -11.04 9.38
CA LYS A 95 2.04 -10.38 8.83
C LYS A 95 3.24 -11.31 8.90
N SER A 96 3.88 -11.49 7.75
CA SER A 96 5.15 -12.19 7.59
C SER A 96 6.14 -11.25 6.89
N GLY A 97 6.87 -10.46 7.66
CA GLY A 97 7.76 -9.43 7.14
C GLY A 97 7.00 -8.25 6.53
N GLN A 98 7.01 -8.11 5.19
CA GLN A 98 6.22 -7.09 4.46
C GLN A 98 5.00 -7.66 3.73
N VAL A 99 4.68 -8.94 3.96
CA VAL A 99 3.52 -9.59 3.35
C VAL A 99 2.42 -9.68 4.39
N ILE A 100 1.21 -9.26 4.00
CA ILE A 100 -0.01 -9.40 4.78
C ILE A 100 -0.93 -10.38 4.07
N GLU A 101 -1.40 -11.37 4.81
CA GLU A 101 -2.39 -12.35 4.36
C GLU A 101 -3.63 -12.27 5.23
N GLN A 102 -4.81 -12.30 4.60
CA GLN A 102 -6.08 -12.42 5.30
C GLN A 102 -6.31 -13.90 5.64
N ILE A 103 -6.63 -14.19 6.90
CA ILE A 103 -6.82 -15.55 7.44
C ILE A 103 -8.23 -15.77 7.99
#